data_AF-A0A1Q8YCL8-F1
#
_entry.id   AF-A0A1Q8YCL8-F1
#
_cell.length_a   1.000
_cell.length_b   1.000
_cell.length_c   1.000
_cell.angle_alpha   90.00
_cell.angle_beta   90.00
_cell.angle_gamma   90.00
#
_symmetry.space_group_name_H-M   'P 1'
#
loop_
_entity.id
_entity.type
_entity.pdbx_description
1 polymer ?
#
loop_
_entity_poly.entity_id
_entity_poly.type
_entity_poly.pdbx_seq_one_letter_code
_entity_poly.pdbx_strand_id
1 'polypeptide(L)'
;MTPLTHHDILGLVEPFTRSGHQLDLAASDRIQRCLVFKPRISSGSVTATTQNSSIISPVPTDALALTDTLALDCLGADNFVLKRTLTHPDGLAATLVIKGADTASLLANVEAVDPHAPFRSGEGWQMACSYRLEPGHSASQASVTSPPASKPGMLLTSGVVKVAGLTLLLKMPGVTGYPAELEITANAAIDLPDDLLQVLGRDWARLERGAKSWKSTLKIRGKEPERMRLAQDKLETAARHLVLTLSQPPASFARQQAAARWRVAGRRSVPMLTLVGLLLASLAVPYLGIAPDSVYWMLIFNAPPLLLLWGFSLREMPQFALPRPPKRLTAASWWPVAPAASAVMPSSQPSPATTATTALVGQP
;
A
#
# COMPACT_ATOMS: atom_id res chain seq x y z
N MET A 1 -28.11 17.15 -16.25
CA MET A 1 -27.39 16.34 -17.26
C MET A 1 -28.39 15.42 -17.92
N THR A 2 -28.34 15.30 -19.24
CA THR A 2 -29.28 14.43 -19.98
C THR A 2 -28.82 12.97 -19.87
N PRO A 3 -29.72 12.03 -19.53
CA PRO A 3 -29.43 10.61 -19.54
C PRO A 3 -28.93 10.14 -20.92
N LEU A 4 -28.17 9.04 -20.96
CA LEU A 4 -27.75 8.43 -22.23
C LEU A 4 -28.97 7.92 -23.00
N THR A 5 -29.12 8.37 -24.25
CA THR A 5 -30.14 7.87 -25.15
C THR A 5 -29.77 6.48 -25.68
N HIS A 6 -30.74 5.76 -26.25
CA HIS A 6 -30.46 4.46 -26.86
C HIS A 6 -29.43 4.56 -28.00
N HIS A 7 -29.52 5.62 -28.81
CA HIS A 7 -28.59 5.86 -29.91
C HIS A 7 -27.18 6.17 -29.41
N ASP A 8 -27.05 6.95 -28.33
CA ASP A 8 -25.75 7.22 -27.70
C ASP A 8 -25.08 5.93 -27.23
N ILE A 9 -25.84 5.04 -26.59
CA ILE A 9 -25.32 3.76 -26.08
C ILE A 9 -24.81 2.89 -27.22
N LEU A 10 -25.56 2.79 -28.32
CA LEU A 10 -25.15 1.98 -29.48
C LEU A 10 -23.83 2.48 -30.09
N GLY A 11 -23.67 3.80 -30.24
CA GLY A 11 -22.42 4.38 -30.72
C GLY A 11 -21.24 4.16 -29.77
N LEU A 12 -21.47 4.30 -28.47
CA LEU A 12 -20.41 4.15 -27.46
C LEU A 12 -19.95 2.71 -27.26
N VAL A 13 -20.84 1.73 -27.41
CA VAL A 13 -20.59 0.31 -27.13
C VAL A 13 -20.04 -0.46 -28.33
N GLU A 14 -20.14 0.10 -29.55
CA GLU A 14 -19.61 -0.51 -30.77
C GLU A 14 -18.15 -1.01 -30.65
N PRO A 15 -17.15 -0.18 -30.26
CA PRO A 15 -15.76 -0.65 -30.19
C PRO A 15 -15.57 -1.77 -29.16
N PHE A 16 -16.30 -1.72 -28.05
CA PHE A 16 -16.25 -2.73 -27.00
C PHE A 16 -16.83 -4.06 -27.48
N THR A 17 -17.97 -4.02 -28.17
CA THR A 17 -18.63 -5.21 -28.73
C THR A 17 -17.75 -5.88 -29.78
N ARG A 18 -17.05 -5.09 -30.61
CA ARG A 18 -16.08 -5.59 -31.60
C ARG A 18 -14.89 -6.31 -30.93
N SER A 19 -14.41 -5.82 -29.79
CA SER A 19 -13.43 -6.53 -28.94
C SER A 19 -14.06 -7.63 -28.07
N GLY A 20 -15.32 -8.00 -28.31
CA GLY A 20 -16.05 -9.07 -27.65
C GLY A 20 -16.61 -8.74 -26.26
N HIS A 21 -16.56 -7.48 -25.81
CA HIS A 21 -17.12 -7.08 -24.51
C HIS A 21 -18.63 -6.91 -24.65
N GLN A 22 -19.39 -7.52 -23.75
CA GLN A 22 -20.84 -7.42 -23.75
C GLN A 22 -21.29 -6.42 -22.70
N LEU A 23 -22.21 -5.52 -23.06
CA LEU A 23 -22.80 -4.59 -22.11
C LEU A 23 -23.61 -5.34 -21.05
N ASP A 24 -23.42 -4.98 -19.79
CA ASP A 24 -24.27 -5.39 -18.68
C ASP A 24 -25.34 -4.31 -18.43
N LEU A 25 -26.55 -4.56 -18.94
CA LEU A 25 -27.66 -3.62 -18.80
C LEU A 25 -28.13 -3.46 -17.36
N ALA A 26 -27.93 -4.46 -16.50
CA ALA A 26 -28.38 -4.41 -15.10
C ALA A 26 -27.40 -3.61 -14.24
N ALA A 27 -26.10 -3.69 -14.55
CA ALA A 27 -25.05 -2.94 -13.86
C ALA A 27 -24.82 -1.52 -14.41
N SER A 28 -25.33 -1.21 -15.62
CA SER A 28 -25.21 0.11 -16.24
C SER A 28 -26.28 1.10 -15.75
N ASP A 29 -25.92 2.37 -15.66
CA ASP A 29 -26.81 3.46 -15.26
C ASP A 29 -26.81 4.58 -16.31
N ARG A 30 -27.93 4.72 -17.03
CA ARG A 30 -28.08 5.75 -18.07
C ARG A 30 -28.22 7.16 -17.50
N ILE A 31 -28.76 7.30 -16.29
CA ILE A 31 -28.95 8.59 -15.61
C ILE A 31 -27.60 9.10 -15.12
N GLN A 32 -26.78 8.22 -14.54
CA GLN A 32 -25.40 8.53 -14.15
C GLN A 32 -24.41 8.48 -15.32
N ARG A 33 -24.88 8.09 -16.51
CA ARG A 33 -24.09 8.00 -17.75
C ARG A 33 -22.88 7.05 -17.60
N CYS A 34 -23.09 5.93 -16.92
CA CYS A 34 -22.10 4.88 -16.66
C CYS A 34 -22.51 3.59 -17.38
N LEU A 35 -21.62 3.03 -18.20
CA LEU A 35 -21.83 1.77 -18.91
C LEU A 35 -20.86 0.73 -18.35
N VAL A 36 -21.39 -0.38 -17.84
CA VAL A 36 -20.61 -1.48 -17.27
C VAL A 36 -20.68 -2.68 -18.20
N PHE A 37 -19.56 -3.37 -18.39
CA PHE A 37 -19.47 -4.56 -19.23
C PHE A 37 -19.43 -5.82 -18.37
N LYS A 38 -19.93 -6.93 -18.94
CA LYS A 38 -19.91 -8.22 -18.27
C LYS A 38 -18.47 -8.65 -17.97
N PRO A 39 -18.20 -9.22 -16.78
CA PRO A 39 -16.87 -9.69 -16.42
C PRO A 39 -16.36 -10.78 -17.37
N ARG A 40 -15.05 -10.77 -17.64
CA ARG A 40 -14.35 -11.79 -18.43
C ARG A 40 -13.26 -12.43 -17.59
N ILE A 41 -12.95 -13.70 -17.84
CA ILE A 41 -11.83 -14.37 -17.19
C ILE A 41 -10.61 -14.22 -18.09
N SER A 42 -9.56 -13.60 -17.58
CA SER A 42 -8.26 -13.50 -18.25
C SER A 42 -7.33 -14.55 -17.65
N SER A 43 -6.98 -15.56 -18.43
CA SER A 43 -5.99 -16.57 -18.05
C SER A 43 -4.63 -16.16 -18.59
N GLY A 44 -3.66 -15.96 -17.69
CA GLY A 44 -2.29 -15.65 -18.09
C GLY A 44 -1.57 -16.91 -18.58
N SER A 45 -0.94 -16.84 -19.75
CA SER A 45 0.11 -17.80 -20.10
C SER A 45 1.39 -17.35 -19.38
N VAL A 46 1.72 -18.00 -18.26
CA VAL A 46 3.03 -17.83 -17.62
C VAL A 46 4.07 -18.47 -18.53
N THR A 47 4.64 -17.71 -19.47
CA THR A 47 5.97 -18.03 -19.99
C THR A 47 6.96 -17.75 -18.87
N ALA A 48 7.20 -18.77 -18.05
CA ALA A 48 8.23 -18.77 -17.04
C ALA A 48 9.60 -18.63 -17.71
N THR A 49 10.07 -17.41 -17.88
CA THR A 49 11.49 -17.15 -18.13
C THR A 49 12.22 -17.29 -16.79
N THR A 50 12.34 -18.53 -16.31
CA THR A 50 13.22 -18.89 -15.20
C THR A 50 14.38 -19.68 -15.78
N GLN A 51 15.44 -18.96 -16.16
CA GLN A 51 16.76 -19.57 -16.15
C GLN A 51 17.09 -19.90 -14.69
N ASN A 52 17.35 -21.18 -14.45
CA ASN A 52 17.86 -21.80 -13.22
C ASN A 52 16.89 -21.91 -12.03
N SER A 53 16.13 -23.00 -12.01
CA SER A 53 16.25 -24.05 -10.97
C SER A 53 15.17 -25.11 -11.16
N SER A 54 15.62 -26.33 -11.46
CA SER A 54 14.81 -27.52 -11.62
C SER A 54 14.24 -27.96 -10.26
N ILE A 55 12.97 -27.66 -9.97
CA ILE A 55 11.92 -28.55 -9.41
C ILE A 55 10.57 -27.87 -9.69
N ILE A 56 9.86 -28.27 -10.74
CA ILE A 56 8.52 -27.72 -11.06
C ILE A 56 7.48 -28.65 -10.45
N SER A 57 6.92 -28.25 -9.30
CA SER A 57 5.54 -28.64 -8.98
C SER A 57 4.62 -27.81 -9.87
N PRO A 58 3.64 -28.42 -10.56
CA PRO A 58 2.66 -27.66 -11.33
C PRO A 58 1.82 -26.83 -10.36
N VAL A 59 2.02 -25.51 -10.38
CA VAL A 59 1.05 -24.58 -9.78
C VAL A 59 -0.26 -24.77 -10.56
N PRO A 60 -1.40 -25.04 -9.89
CA PRO A 60 -2.66 -25.23 -10.58
C PRO A 60 -3.01 -23.98 -11.40
N THR A 61 -3.34 -24.18 -12.68
CA THR A 61 -3.64 -23.15 -13.68
C THR A 61 -4.78 -22.21 -13.26
N ASP A 62 -5.64 -22.62 -12.33
CA ASP A 62 -6.70 -21.81 -11.73
C ASP A 62 -6.18 -20.66 -10.85
N ALA A 63 -4.93 -20.72 -10.37
CA ALA A 63 -4.34 -19.67 -9.53
C ALA A 63 -4.02 -18.37 -10.30
N LEU A 64 -4.23 -18.34 -11.62
CA LEU A 64 -3.92 -17.19 -12.50
C LEU A 64 -5.15 -16.65 -13.25
N ALA A 65 -6.35 -17.13 -12.93
CA ALA A 65 -7.57 -16.61 -13.53
C ALA A 65 -7.95 -15.26 -12.90
N LEU A 66 -7.75 -14.17 -13.64
CA LEU A 66 -8.17 -12.83 -13.22
C LEU A 66 -9.57 -12.53 -13.75
N THR A 67 -10.44 -11.97 -12.90
CA THR A 67 -11.72 -11.41 -13.33
C THR A 67 -11.49 -9.98 -13.82
N ASP A 68 -11.76 -9.73 -15.11
CA ASP A 68 -11.57 -8.48 -15.82
C ASP A 68 -12.91 -7.81 -16.11
N THR A 69 -13.13 -6.62 -15.55
CA THR A 69 -14.36 -5.84 -15.70
C THR A 69 -14.04 -4.45 -16.23
N LEU A 70 -14.77 -4.02 -17.26
CA LEU A 70 -14.69 -2.66 -17.81
C LEU A 70 -15.90 -1.82 -17.38
N ALA A 71 -15.66 -0.53 -17.14
CA ALA A 71 -16.68 0.48 -16.92
C ALA A 71 -16.31 1.79 -17.62
N LEU A 72 -17.26 2.37 -18.35
CA LEU A 72 -17.12 3.61 -19.11
C LEU A 72 -18.02 4.70 -18.50
N ASP A 73 -17.41 5.74 -17.93
CA ASP A 73 -18.13 6.93 -17.48
C ASP A 73 -18.14 7.99 -18.59
N CYS A 74 -19.32 8.50 -18.94
CA CYS A 74 -19.51 9.48 -20.01
C CYS A 74 -19.76 10.87 -19.42
N LEU A 75 -18.70 11.65 -19.19
CA LEU A 75 -18.76 12.96 -18.52
C LEU A 75 -19.21 14.11 -19.43
N GLY A 76 -19.23 13.89 -20.75
CA GLY A 76 -19.63 14.86 -21.77
C GLY A 76 -19.73 14.20 -23.15
N ALA A 77 -19.78 15.00 -24.22
CA ALA A 77 -19.78 14.50 -25.59
C ALA A 77 -18.44 13.82 -25.96
N ASP A 78 -17.32 14.42 -25.53
CA ASP A 78 -15.95 14.00 -25.87
C ASP A 78 -15.07 13.82 -24.61
N ASN A 79 -15.70 13.46 -23.49
CA ASN A 79 -14.98 13.27 -22.22
C ASN A 79 -15.42 11.97 -21.56
N PHE A 80 -14.64 10.93 -21.84
CA PHE A 80 -14.87 9.59 -21.33
C PHE A 80 -13.78 9.19 -20.35
N VAL A 81 -14.18 8.43 -19.34
CA VAL A 81 -13.26 7.77 -18.41
C VAL A 81 -13.50 6.27 -18.51
N LEU A 82 -12.53 5.54 -19.06
CA LEU A 82 -12.57 4.09 -19.09
C LEU A 82 -11.78 3.55 -17.89
N LYS A 83 -12.43 2.67 -17.13
CA LYS A 83 -11.87 1.97 -15.98
C LYS A 83 -11.83 0.47 -16.30
N ARG A 84 -10.67 -0.15 -16.15
CA ARG A 84 -10.49 -1.61 -16.15
C ARG A 84 -10.14 -2.07 -14.75
N THR A 85 -10.93 -2.97 -14.20
CA THR A 85 -10.70 -3.54 -12.87
C THR A 85 -10.37 -5.01 -13.03
N LEU A 86 -9.17 -5.38 -12.59
CA LEU A 86 -8.67 -6.74 -12.59
C LEU A 86 -8.72 -7.24 -11.15
N THR A 87 -9.39 -8.37 -10.92
CA THR A 87 -9.57 -8.94 -9.59
C THR A 87 -8.97 -10.34 -9.54
N HIS A 88 -8.03 -10.52 -8.62
CA HIS A 88 -7.43 -11.81 -8.29
C HIS A 88 -8.40 -12.64 -7.42
N PRO A 89 -8.41 -13.98 -7.51
CA PRO A 89 -9.25 -14.85 -6.69
C PRO A 89 -9.10 -14.60 -5.18
N ASP A 90 -7.89 -14.24 -4.74
CA ASP A 90 -7.58 -13.89 -3.33
C ASP A 90 -8.13 -12.53 -2.89
N GLY A 91 -8.93 -11.86 -3.73
CA GLY A 91 -9.58 -10.58 -3.47
C GLY A 91 -8.63 -9.38 -3.51
N LEU A 92 -7.46 -9.51 -4.15
CA LEU A 92 -6.66 -8.35 -4.55
C LEU A 92 -7.22 -7.77 -5.84
N ALA A 93 -7.23 -6.44 -5.99
CA ALA A 93 -7.71 -5.80 -7.20
C ALA A 93 -6.76 -4.68 -7.65
N ALA A 94 -6.62 -4.56 -8.97
CA ALA A 94 -5.89 -3.48 -9.63
C ALA A 94 -6.83 -2.74 -10.58
N THR A 95 -6.76 -1.41 -10.59
CA THR A 95 -7.56 -0.58 -11.51
C THR A 95 -6.66 0.18 -12.47
N LEU A 96 -6.95 0.08 -13.77
CA LEU A 96 -6.38 0.94 -14.82
C LEU A 96 -7.42 1.99 -15.19
N VAL A 97 -7.04 3.26 -15.19
CA VAL A 97 -7.93 4.37 -15.55
C VAL A 97 -7.32 5.19 -16.66
N ILE A 98 -8.06 5.39 -17.75
CA ILE A 98 -7.66 6.27 -18.84
C ILE A 98 -8.78 7.27 -19.13
N LYS A 99 -8.42 8.47 -19.58
CA LYS A 99 -9.37 9.53 -19.97
C LYS A 99 -9.11 9.97 -21.41
N GLY A 100 -10.15 10.32 -22.14
CA GLY A 100 -10.03 10.85 -23.50
C GLY A 100 -11.37 10.98 -24.22
N ALA A 101 -11.30 11.42 -25.47
CA ALA A 101 -12.46 11.70 -26.32
C ALA A 101 -12.93 10.50 -27.16
N ASP A 102 -12.02 9.62 -27.56
CA ASP A 102 -12.34 8.47 -28.42
C ASP A 102 -12.34 7.16 -27.64
N THR A 103 -13.50 6.53 -27.52
CA THR A 103 -13.68 5.28 -26.78
C THR A 103 -12.90 4.11 -27.38
N ALA A 104 -12.69 4.08 -28.72
CA ALA A 104 -11.91 3.04 -29.37
C ALA A 104 -10.43 3.15 -28.99
N SER A 105 -9.86 4.36 -29.04
CA SER A 105 -8.50 4.62 -28.56
C SER A 105 -8.34 4.32 -27.07
N LEU A 106 -9.34 4.64 -26.23
CA LEU A 106 -9.29 4.30 -24.80
C LEU A 106 -9.23 2.79 -24.58
N LEU A 107 -10.06 2.03 -25.29
CA LEU A 107 -10.08 0.57 -25.21
C LEU A 107 -8.75 -0.02 -25.66
N ALA A 108 -8.22 0.41 -26.81
CA ALA A 108 -6.94 -0.06 -27.33
C ALA A 108 -5.77 0.16 -26.36
N ASN A 109 -5.70 1.34 -25.72
CA ASN A 109 -4.65 1.63 -24.73
C ASN A 109 -4.78 0.74 -23.47
N VAL A 110 -6.01 0.48 -23.02
CA VAL A 110 -6.26 -0.36 -21.84
C VAL A 110 -5.99 -1.85 -22.12
N GLU A 111 -6.32 -2.34 -23.32
CA GLU A 111 -6.07 -3.72 -23.76
C GLU A 111 -4.60 -3.98 -24.10
N ALA A 112 -3.85 -2.95 -24.49
CA ALA A 112 -2.39 -3.04 -24.71
C ALA A 112 -1.60 -3.34 -23.42
N VAL A 113 -2.20 -3.13 -22.24
CA VAL A 113 -1.61 -3.49 -20.95
C VAL A 113 -1.93 -4.94 -20.62
N ASP A 114 -0.89 -5.75 -20.45
CA ASP A 114 -1.00 -7.14 -19.98
C ASP A 114 -1.79 -7.19 -18.66
N PRO A 115 -2.89 -7.97 -18.57
CA PRO A 115 -3.68 -8.13 -17.35
C PRO A 115 -2.87 -8.55 -16.12
N HIS A 116 -1.73 -9.22 -16.30
CA HIS A 116 -0.90 -9.68 -15.17
C HIS A 116 0.13 -8.65 -14.72
N ALA A 117 0.49 -7.67 -15.56
CA ALA A 117 1.50 -6.67 -15.25
C ALA A 117 1.21 -5.83 -13.97
N PRO A 118 -0.05 -5.53 -13.61
CA PRO A 118 -0.37 -4.86 -12.34
C PRO A 118 -0.15 -5.69 -11.08
N PHE A 119 0.01 -7.01 -11.21
CA PHE A 119 0.15 -7.92 -10.08
C PHE A 119 1.60 -8.36 -9.94
N ARG A 120 2.03 -8.46 -8.68
CA ARG A 120 3.35 -8.99 -8.31
C ARG A 120 3.20 -9.85 -7.07
N SER A 121 4.00 -10.88 -6.96
CA SER A 121 4.00 -11.76 -5.80
C SER A 121 5.42 -12.14 -5.42
N GLY A 122 5.57 -12.55 -4.17
CA GLY A 122 6.78 -13.17 -3.66
C GLY A 122 6.43 -14.08 -2.50
N GLU A 123 7.44 -14.63 -1.84
CA GLU A 123 7.22 -15.54 -0.72
C GLU A 123 6.46 -14.84 0.43
N GLY A 124 5.24 -15.32 0.73
CA GLY A 124 4.40 -14.82 1.82
C GLY A 124 3.72 -13.47 1.57
N TRP A 125 3.79 -12.92 0.34
CA TRP A 125 3.12 -11.66 0.00
C TRP A 125 2.62 -11.61 -1.44
N GLN A 126 1.54 -10.86 -1.65
CA GLN A 126 0.99 -10.54 -2.96
C GLN A 126 0.68 -9.05 -3.04
N MET A 127 0.84 -8.47 -4.23
CA MET A 127 0.68 -7.05 -4.50
C MET A 127 -0.14 -6.82 -5.76
N ALA A 128 -1.03 -5.82 -5.71
CA ALA A 128 -1.75 -5.28 -6.85
C ALA A 128 -1.54 -3.77 -6.93
N CYS A 129 -1.17 -3.26 -8.10
CA CYS A 129 -0.93 -1.84 -8.35
C CYS A 129 -2.00 -1.27 -9.27
N SER A 130 -2.58 -0.13 -8.92
CA SER A 130 -3.50 0.61 -9.77
C SER A 130 -2.76 1.74 -10.49
N TYR A 131 -3.16 1.99 -11.73
CA TYR A 131 -2.50 2.96 -12.60
C TYR A 131 -3.49 3.90 -13.26
N ARG A 132 -3.02 5.13 -13.49
CA ARG A 132 -3.57 6.00 -14.52
C ARG A 132 -2.74 5.81 -15.77
N LEU A 133 -3.42 5.57 -16.89
CA LEU A 133 -2.80 5.53 -18.19
C LEU A 133 -2.87 6.92 -18.81
N GLU A 134 -1.74 7.38 -19.32
CA GLU A 134 -1.66 8.52 -20.21
C GLU A 134 -1.69 7.98 -21.64
N PRO A 135 -2.59 8.50 -22.51
CA PRO A 135 -2.67 8.04 -23.88
C PRO A 135 -1.28 8.17 -24.52
N GLY A 136 -0.82 7.08 -25.15
CA GLY A 136 0.39 7.16 -25.96
C GLY A 136 0.21 8.30 -26.96
N HIS A 137 1.21 9.18 -27.10
CA HIS A 137 1.14 10.29 -28.04
C HIS A 137 0.88 9.73 -29.44
N SER A 138 -0.38 9.70 -29.85
CA SER A 138 -0.77 9.36 -31.21
C SER A 138 -0.47 10.60 -32.03
N ALA A 139 0.72 10.62 -32.64
CA ALA A 139 1.04 11.27 -33.90
C ALA A 139 0.27 12.56 -34.28
N SER A 140 0.10 13.52 -33.37
CA SER A 140 -0.49 14.82 -33.69
C SER A 140 0.56 15.87 -34.05
N GLN A 141 1.84 15.65 -33.71
CA GLN A 141 2.97 16.43 -34.22
C GLN A 141 4.23 15.56 -34.32
N ALA A 142 4.46 14.93 -35.48
CA ALA A 142 5.77 14.67 -36.10
C ALA A 142 5.65 13.58 -37.16
N SER A 143 5.95 13.95 -38.40
CA SER A 143 6.75 13.21 -39.39
C SER A 143 6.39 11.75 -39.72
N VAL A 144 6.16 11.51 -41.01
CA VAL A 144 5.73 10.29 -41.74
C VAL A 144 6.60 9.02 -41.53
N THR A 145 7.49 8.98 -40.54
CA THR A 145 8.40 7.83 -40.34
C THR A 145 8.56 7.54 -38.85
N SER A 146 7.65 6.77 -38.25
CA SER A 146 7.89 6.17 -36.93
C SER A 146 7.08 4.86 -36.72
N PRO A 147 7.65 3.87 -36.00
CA PRO A 147 7.13 2.51 -35.81
C PRO A 147 5.83 2.44 -34.98
N PRO A 148 5.14 1.27 -34.90
CA PRO A 148 3.77 1.18 -34.39
C PRO A 148 3.63 1.54 -32.91
N ALA A 149 2.48 2.16 -32.59
CA ALA A 149 1.87 2.44 -31.29
C ALA A 149 2.80 2.31 -30.07
N SER A 150 3.38 3.43 -29.65
CA SER A 150 4.06 3.56 -28.36
C SER A 150 3.16 3.09 -27.21
N LYS A 151 3.67 2.21 -26.34
CA LYS A 151 2.97 1.76 -25.12
C LYS A 151 2.45 2.97 -24.33
N PRO A 152 1.23 2.91 -23.76
CA PRO A 152 0.70 4.01 -22.97
C PRO A 152 1.61 4.31 -21.78
N GLY A 153 1.75 5.60 -21.45
CA GLY A 153 2.46 6.00 -20.24
C GLY A 153 1.68 5.52 -19.01
N MET A 154 2.34 4.90 -18.03
CA MET A 154 1.70 4.40 -16.81
C MET A 154 2.14 5.23 -15.62
N LEU A 155 1.16 5.69 -14.83
CA LEU A 155 1.36 6.45 -13.60
C LEU A 155 0.74 5.69 -12.43
N LEU A 156 1.53 5.32 -11.43
CA LEU A 156 1.03 4.61 -10.25
C LEU A 156 0.12 5.52 -9.43
N THR A 157 -1.11 5.07 -9.16
CA THR A 157 -2.09 5.79 -8.32
C THR A 157 -2.22 5.18 -6.94
N SER A 158 -2.16 3.86 -6.84
CA SER A 158 -2.16 3.14 -5.56
C SER A 158 -1.50 1.76 -5.68
N GLY A 159 -1.11 1.20 -4.54
CA GLY A 159 -0.65 -0.17 -4.44
C GLY A 159 -1.24 -0.83 -3.20
N VAL A 160 -1.71 -2.07 -3.33
CA VAL A 160 -2.22 -2.87 -2.21
C VAL A 160 -1.35 -4.10 -2.07
N VAL A 161 -0.84 -4.36 -0.88
CA VAL A 161 -0.09 -5.58 -0.54
C VAL A 161 -0.81 -6.34 0.56
N LYS A 162 -0.99 -7.65 0.39
CA LYS A 162 -1.43 -8.56 1.45
C LYS A 162 -0.22 -9.33 1.97
N VAL A 163 0.01 -9.29 3.29
CA VAL A 163 1.09 -10.00 3.99
C VAL A 163 0.58 -10.54 5.32
N ALA A 164 0.57 -11.87 5.49
CA ALA A 164 0.33 -12.54 6.79
C ALA A 164 -0.83 -11.95 7.64
N GLY A 165 -1.98 -11.64 7.03
CA GLY A 165 -3.15 -11.03 7.73
C GLY A 165 -3.16 -9.50 7.80
N LEU A 166 -2.10 -8.84 7.33
CA LEU A 166 -2.05 -7.39 7.10
C LEU A 166 -2.38 -7.05 5.65
N THR A 167 -3.05 -5.92 5.46
CA THR A 167 -3.21 -5.26 4.16
C THR A 167 -2.58 -3.87 4.22
N LEU A 168 -1.57 -3.65 3.38
CA LEU A 168 -0.90 -2.37 3.20
C LEU A 168 -1.47 -1.68 1.97
N LEU A 169 -1.95 -0.46 2.15
CA LEU A 169 -2.45 0.40 1.08
C LEU A 169 -1.52 1.61 0.94
N LEU A 170 -0.84 1.70 -0.20
CA LEU A 170 -0.10 2.87 -0.62
C LEU A 170 -0.99 3.72 -1.55
N LYS A 171 -1.15 5.01 -1.25
CA LYS A 171 -1.82 5.99 -2.12
C LYS A 171 -0.79 7.01 -2.61
N MET A 172 -0.70 7.15 -3.93
CA MET A 172 0.18 8.10 -4.58
C MET A 172 -0.55 9.43 -4.80
N PRO A 173 -0.01 10.57 -4.35
CA PRO A 173 -0.58 11.85 -4.69
C PRO A 173 -0.34 12.14 -6.19
N GLY A 174 -1.38 12.65 -6.86
CA GLY A 174 -1.31 13.08 -8.26
C GLY A 174 -0.43 14.32 -8.48
N VAL A 175 0.05 14.96 -7.41
CA VAL A 175 0.92 16.13 -7.46
C VAL A 175 2.34 15.74 -7.05
N THR A 176 3.33 16.16 -7.86
CA THR A 176 4.74 15.95 -7.57
C THR A 176 5.20 16.64 -6.28
N GLY A 177 6.02 15.93 -5.51
CA GLY A 177 6.64 16.44 -4.29
C GLY A 177 5.82 16.28 -3.01
N TYR A 178 4.60 15.74 -3.10
CA TYR A 178 3.87 15.25 -1.93
C TYR A 178 4.28 13.80 -1.61
N PRO A 179 4.44 13.44 -0.33
CA PRO A 179 4.73 12.07 0.07
C PRO A 179 3.54 11.16 -0.21
N ALA A 180 3.80 9.89 -0.46
CA ALA A 180 2.74 8.89 -0.56
C ALA A 180 2.20 8.55 0.83
N GLU A 181 0.90 8.34 0.92
CA GLU A 181 0.24 7.89 2.14
C GLU A 181 0.28 6.37 2.19
N LEU A 182 0.62 5.83 3.35
CA LEU A 182 0.63 4.41 3.60
C LEU A 182 -0.32 4.11 4.76
N GLU A 183 -1.23 3.18 4.55
CA GLU A 183 -2.15 2.70 5.58
C GLU A 183 -1.97 1.19 5.74
N ILE A 184 -1.84 0.72 6.98
CA ILE A 184 -1.80 -0.69 7.32
C ILE A 184 -3.08 -1.03 8.04
N THR A 185 -3.76 -2.08 7.60
CA THR A 185 -4.92 -2.65 8.28
C THR A 185 -4.62 -4.10 8.61
N ALA A 186 -5.14 -4.58 9.74
CA ALA A 186 -4.98 -5.95 10.18
C ALA A 186 -6.33 -6.64 10.25
N ASN A 187 -6.38 -7.91 9.86
CA ASN A 187 -7.58 -8.74 9.98
C ASN A 187 -7.88 -9.15 11.43
N ALA A 188 -6.89 -9.09 12.31
CA ALA A 188 -6.99 -9.39 13.73
C ALA A 188 -6.26 -8.32 14.55
N ALA A 189 -6.51 -8.28 15.86
CA ALA A 189 -5.83 -7.37 16.76
C ALA A 189 -4.32 -7.67 16.76
N ILE A 190 -3.49 -6.66 16.52
CA ILE A 190 -2.03 -6.76 16.53
C ILE A 190 -1.47 -5.45 17.10
N ASP A 191 -0.36 -5.50 17.81
CA ASP A 191 0.34 -4.31 18.32
C ASP A 191 1.64 -4.11 17.54
N LEU A 192 1.61 -3.20 16.57
CA LEU A 192 2.77 -2.89 15.73
C LEU A 192 3.60 -1.74 16.34
N PRO A 193 4.94 -1.84 16.37
CA PRO A 193 5.78 -0.78 16.87
C PRO A 193 5.85 0.40 15.87
N ASP A 194 5.89 1.62 16.39
CA ASP A 194 5.91 2.85 15.60
C ASP A 194 7.08 2.96 14.60
N ASP A 195 8.17 2.24 14.87
CA ASP A 195 9.40 2.23 14.08
C ASP A 195 9.51 1.05 13.10
N LEU A 196 8.46 0.23 12.99
CA LEU A 196 8.41 -0.96 12.13
C LEU A 196 8.89 -0.72 10.70
N LEU A 197 8.48 0.39 10.07
CA LEU A 197 8.90 0.72 8.70
C LEU A 197 10.09 1.69 8.66
N GLN A 198 10.33 2.47 9.71
CA GLN A 198 11.42 3.44 9.76
C GLN A 198 12.82 2.82 9.80
N VAL A 199 12.91 1.56 10.23
CA VAL A 199 14.15 0.78 10.17
C VAL A 199 14.61 0.55 8.73
N LEU A 200 13.69 0.59 7.75
CA LEU A 200 14.00 0.42 6.33
C LEU A 200 14.70 1.65 5.70
N GLY A 201 14.66 2.82 6.33
CA GLY A 201 15.39 3.99 5.81
C GLY A 201 14.87 5.35 6.25
N ARG A 202 15.37 6.40 5.61
CA ARG A 202 14.99 7.81 5.87
C ARG A 202 13.69 8.22 5.19
N ASP A 203 13.25 7.46 4.20
CA ASP A 203 12.07 7.78 3.42
C ASP A 203 10.77 7.31 4.06
N TRP A 204 10.88 6.45 5.07
CA TRP A 204 9.75 5.90 5.82
C TRP A 204 9.48 6.77 7.04
N ALA A 205 8.27 7.30 7.16
CA ALA A 205 7.85 8.06 8.33
C ALA A 205 7.36 7.15 9.46
N ARG A 206 6.95 7.77 10.57
CA ARG A 206 6.44 7.05 11.74
C ARG A 206 5.10 6.40 11.47
N LEU A 207 4.98 5.18 11.99
CA LEU A 207 3.72 4.49 12.03
C LEU A 207 2.90 5.06 13.19
N GLU A 208 1.85 5.79 12.85
CA GLU A 208 0.89 6.38 13.77
C GLU A 208 -0.28 5.44 13.97
N ARG A 209 -0.56 5.08 15.22
CA ARG A 209 -1.62 4.14 15.58
C ARG A 209 -2.98 4.83 15.57
N GLY A 210 -3.89 4.33 14.74
CA GLY A 210 -5.32 4.60 14.80
C GLY A 210 -6.09 3.50 15.53
N ALA A 211 -7.42 3.54 15.46
CA ALA A 211 -8.28 2.57 16.14
C ALA A 211 -8.16 1.15 15.58
N LYS A 212 -8.16 1.00 14.25
CA LYS A 212 -8.05 -0.29 13.52
C LYS A 212 -7.04 -0.27 12.37
N SER A 213 -6.37 0.85 12.18
CA SER A 213 -5.37 1.03 11.14
C SER A 213 -4.18 1.79 11.66
N TRP A 214 -3.06 1.66 10.97
CA TRP A 214 -1.86 2.43 11.20
C TRP A 214 -1.55 3.27 9.98
N LYS A 215 -1.20 4.54 10.18
CA LYS A 215 -0.87 5.46 9.10
C LYS A 215 0.61 5.79 9.11
N SER A 216 1.20 5.92 7.95
CA SER A 216 2.57 6.37 7.75
C SER A 216 2.64 7.12 6.43
N THR A 217 3.72 7.83 6.19
CA THR A 217 4.02 8.42 4.89
C THR A 217 5.31 7.83 4.32
N LEU A 218 5.41 7.83 2.99
CA LEU A 218 6.56 7.34 2.24
C LEU A 218 7.05 8.44 1.30
N LYS A 219 8.29 8.87 1.49
CA LYS A 219 8.95 9.83 0.60
C LYS A 219 9.38 9.11 -0.68
N ILE A 220 8.86 9.57 -1.79
CA ILE A 220 9.19 9.05 -3.13
C ILE A 220 9.65 10.25 -3.95
N ARG A 221 10.92 10.22 -4.33
CA ARG A 221 11.59 11.28 -5.10
C ARG A 221 11.71 10.84 -6.56
N GLY A 222 11.94 11.81 -7.45
CA GLY A 222 12.13 11.56 -8.87
C GLY A 222 10.95 12.02 -9.72
N LYS A 223 11.12 11.88 -11.03
CA LYS A 223 10.09 12.14 -12.05
C LYS A 223 9.55 10.80 -12.55
N GLU A 224 8.40 10.83 -13.20
CA GLU A 224 7.87 9.65 -13.89
C GLU A 224 8.74 9.37 -15.12
N PRO A 225 9.08 8.09 -15.42
CA PRO A 225 8.58 6.83 -14.83
C PRO A 225 9.40 6.28 -13.65
N GLU A 226 10.50 6.90 -13.27
CA GLU A 226 11.36 6.41 -12.18
C GLU A 226 10.66 6.42 -10.83
N ARG A 227 9.80 7.42 -10.60
CA ARG A 227 9.00 7.58 -9.38
C ARG A 227 8.07 6.37 -9.17
N MET A 228 7.36 5.94 -10.22
CA MET A 228 6.57 4.71 -10.20
C MET A 228 7.42 3.49 -9.81
N ARG A 229 8.56 3.28 -10.47
CA ARG A 229 9.42 2.11 -10.20
C ARG A 229 9.92 2.12 -8.75
N LEU A 230 10.39 3.26 -8.27
CA LEU A 230 10.87 3.42 -6.90
C LEU A 230 9.76 3.22 -5.85
N ALA A 231 8.52 3.61 -6.16
CA ALA A 231 7.37 3.34 -5.31
C ALA A 231 7.10 1.84 -5.17
N GLN A 232 7.11 1.12 -6.30
CA GLN A 232 6.91 -0.33 -6.34
C GLN A 232 8.03 -1.07 -5.61
N ASP A 233 9.29 -0.74 -5.87
CA ASP A 233 10.46 -1.37 -5.24
C ASP A 233 10.42 -1.19 -3.71
N LYS A 234 10.02 0.00 -3.24
CA LYS A 234 9.87 0.28 -1.80
C LYS A 234 8.71 -0.50 -1.18
N LEU A 235 7.57 -0.57 -1.87
CA LEU A 235 6.41 -1.31 -1.41
C LEU A 235 6.72 -2.82 -1.32
N GLU A 236 7.44 -3.36 -2.31
CA GLU A 236 7.95 -4.73 -2.30
C GLU A 236 8.97 -4.97 -1.17
N THR A 237 9.90 -4.02 -0.97
CA THR A 237 10.86 -4.10 0.15
C THR A 237 10.15 -4.13 1.50
N ALA A 238 9.10 -3.32 1.68
CA ALA A 238 8.27 -3.37 2.88
C ALA A 238 7.52 -4.69 3.03
N ALA A 239 6.98 -5.24 1.93
CA ALA A 239 6.31 -6.53 1.94
C ALA A 239 7.24 -7.65 2.44
N ARG A 240 8.44 -7.77 1.84
CA ARG A 240 9.45 -8.76 2.26
C ARG A 240 9.88 -8.55 3.72
N HIS A 241 10.07 -7.30 4.14
CA HIS A 241 10.41 -6.99 5.52
C HIS A 241 9.33 -7.45 6.51
N LEU A 242 8.06 -7.25 6.16
CA LEU A 242 6.93 -7.67 7.00
C LEU A 242 6.80 -9.19 7.08
N VAL A 243 6.99 -9.91 5.96
CA VAL A 243 7.01 -11.39 5.97
C VAL A 243 8.08 -11.90 6.94
N LEU A 244 9.31 -11.38 6.81
CA LEU A 244 10.42 -11.78 7.70
C LEU A 244 10.18 -11.38 9.15
N THR A 245 9.59 -10.21 9.40
CA THR A 245 9.35 -9.71 10.76
C THR A 245 8.23 -10.46 11.46
N LEU A 246 7.12 -10.74 10.76
CA LEU A 246 5.93 -11.38 11.31
C LEU A 246 6.08 -12.90 11.46
N SER A 247 6.98 -13.53 10.70
CA SER A 247 7.33 -14.95 10.86
C SER A 247 8.15 -15.25 12.12
N GLN A 248 8.71 -14.21 12.77
CA GLN A 248 9.51 -14.35 13.98
C GLN A 248 8.82 -13.69 15.19
N PRO A 249 9.11 -14.11 16.42
CA PRO A 249 8.62 -13.43 17.62
C PRO A 249 9.03 -11.93 17.65
N PRO A 250 8.18 -11.04 18.21
CA PRO A 250 8.48 -9.61 18.36
C PRO A 250 9.84 -9.30 19.01
N ALA A 251 10.29 -10.16 19.94
CA ALA A 251 11.59 -10.03 20.59
C ALA A 251 12.78 -10.16 19.61
N SER A 252 12.65 -11.01 18.58
CA SER A 252 13.67 -11.20 17.56
C SER A 252 13.85 -9.94 16.71
N PHE A 253 12.75 -9.29 16.32
CA PHE A 253 12.79 -7.99 15.65
C PHE A 253 13.52 -6.95 16.49
N ALA A 254 13.18 -6.83 17.78
CA ALA A 254 13.81 -5.87 18.67
C ALA A 254 15.34 -6.09 18.79
N ARG A 255 15.79 -7.34 18.73
CA ARG A 255 17.21 -7.73 18.79
C ARG A 255 17.92 -7.48 17.46
N GLN A 256 17.38 -7.99 16.35
CA GLN A 256 18.01 -7.90 15.02
C GLN A 256 18.05 -6.47 14.49
N GLN A 257 17.00 -5.68 14.75
CA GLN A 257 16.90 -4.30 14.29
C GLN A 257 17.38 -3.29 15.33
N ALA A 258 18.01 -3.70 16.44
CA ALA A 258 18.38 -2.81 17.54
C ALA A 258 19.16 -1.56 17.08
N ALA A 259 20.19 -1.74 16.24
CA ALA A 259 20.98 -0.63 15.71
C ALA A 259 20.15 0.30 14.80
N ALA A 260 19.29 -0.27 13.95
CA ALA A 260 18.40 0.51 13.09
C ALA A 260 17.38 1.32 13.90
N ARG A 261 16.80 0.72 14.94
CA ARG A 261 15.86 1.37 15.88
C ARG A 261 16.53 2.52 16.65
N TRP A 262 17.76 2.32 17.13
CA TRP A 262 18.54 3.41 17.74
C TRP A 262 18.87 4.53 16.75
N ARG A 263 19.18 4.19 15.50
CA ARG A 263 19.36 5.19 14.44
C ARG A 263 18.05 5.96 14.16
N VAL A 264 16.89 5.32 14.27
CA VAL A 264 15.59 6.02 14.20
C VAL A 264 15.45 6.99 15.37
N ALA A 265 15.70 6.54 16.60
CA ALA A 265 15.62 7.39 17.79
C ALA A 265 16.56 8.61 17.69
N GLY A 266 17.82 8.40 17.27
CA GLY A 266 18.79 9.48 17.07
C GLY A 266 18.41 10.44 15.93
N ARG A 267 17.81 9.94 14.84
CA ARG A 267 17.29 10.84 13.77
C ARG A 267 16.17 11.73 14.27
N ARG A 268 15.32 11.22 15.15
CA ARG A 268 14.21 12.00 15.75
C ARG A 268 14.69 13.01 16.78
N SER A 269 15.84 12.80 17.41
CA SER A 269 16.39 13.76 18.37
C SER A 269 17.04 14.97 17.70
N VAL A 270 17.30 14.95 16.38
CA VAL A 270 18.01 16.03 15.67
C VAL A 270 17.34 17.40 15.89
N PRO A 271 16.03 17.61 15.63
CA PRO A 271 15.43 18.94 15.81
C PRO A 271 15.52 19.45 17.25
N MET A 272 15.36 18.56 18.23
CA MET A 272 15.46 18.91 19.65
C MET A 272 16.91 19.25 20.03
N LEU A 273 17.89 18.46 19.58
CA LEU A 273 19.31 18.73 19.80
C LEU A 273 19.75 20.03 19.12
N THR A 274 19.22 20.35 17.94
CA THR A 274 19.47 21.63 17.27
C THR A 274 18.96 22.79 18.13
N LEU A 275 17.76 22.68 18.70
CA LEU A 275 17.20 23.72 19.57
C LEU A 275 17.98 23.88 20.88
N VAL A 276 18.37 22.76 21.52
CA VAL A 276 19.22 22.78 22.72
C VAL A 276 20.59 23.38 22.39
N GLY A 277 21.18 23.01 21.24
CA GLY A 277 22.46 23.54 20.77
C GLY A 277 22.39 25.05 20.52
N LEU A 278 21.32 25.54 19.90
CA LEU A 278 21.08 26.98 19.71
C LEU A 278 20.94 27.71 21.05
N LEU A 279 20.23 27.12 22.00
CA LEU A 279 20.07 27.70 23.34
C LEU A 279 21.41 27.77 24.08
N LEU A 280 22.18 26.68 24.10
CA LEU A 280 23.51 26.64 24.71
C LEU A 280 24.49 27.60 24.04
N ALA A 281 24.46 27.68 22.70
CA ALA A 281 25.27 28.64 21.95
C ALA A 281 24.91 30.08 22.34
N SER A 282 23.62 30.40 22.47
CA SER A 282 23.17 31.73 22.92
C SER A 282 23.65 32.07 24.33
N LEU A 283 23.66 31.10 25.27
CA LEU A 283 24.20 31.31 26.62
C LEU A 283 25.73 31.50 26.63
N ALA A 284 26.43 30.93 25.65
CA ALA A 284 27.89 31.04 25.54
C ALA A 284 28.36 32.38 24.95
N VAL A 285 27.51 33.10 24.18
CA VAL A 285 27.82 34.38 23.54
C VAL A 285 28.51 35.42 24.46
N PRO A 286 28.03 35.71 25.69
CA PRO A 286 28.66 36.72 26.55
C PRO A 286 30.08 36.32 27.01
N TYR A 287 30.40 35.03 27.02
CA TYR A 287 31.71 34.52 27.42
C TYR A 287 32.74 34.50 26.28
N LEU A 288 32.29 34.70 25.04
CA LEU A 288 33.14 34.62 23.84
C LEU A 288 33.89 35.92 23.52
N GLY A 289 33.70 37.00 24.30
CA GLY A 289 34.44 38.26 24.13
C GLY A 289 34.31 38.89 22.74
N ILE A 290 33.18 38.66 22.06
CA ILE A 290 32.97 39.06 20.66
C ILE A 290 32.90 40.59 20.60
N ALA A 291 33.79 41.20 19.82
CA ALA A 291 33.79 42.65 19.60
C ALA A 291 32.45 43.12 18.98
N PRO A 292 31.90 44.28 19.39
CA PRO A 292 30.61 44.78 18.91
C PRO A 292 30.52 44.96 17.39
N ASP A 293 31.64 45.30 16.73
CA ASP A 293 31.71 45.53 15.27
C ASP A 293 31.96 44.25 14.47
N SER A 294 31.88 43.08 15.11
CA SER A 294 32.16 41.81 14.46
C SER A 294 30.99 41.30 13.61
N VAL A 295 31.32 40.72 12.45
CA VAL A 295 30.37 40.00 11.58
C VAL A 295 29.58 38.93 12.35
N TYR A 296 30.18 38.32 13.38
CA TYR A 296 29.52 37.34 14.23
C TYR A 296 28.38 37.94 15.06
N TRP A 297 28.53 39.18 15.52
CA TRP A 297 27.50 39.90 16.28
C TRP A 297 26.27 40.18 15.39
N MET A 298 26.52 40.58 14.14
CA MET A 298 25.47 40.73 13.11
C MET A 298 24.78 39.40 12.80
N LEU A 299 25.54 38.29 12.68
CA LEU A 299 24.98 36.96 12.40
C LEU A 299 24.10 36.45 13.54
N ILE A 300 24.50 36.65 14.80
CA ILE A 300 23.73 36.26 15.99
C ILE A 300 22.40 37.03 16.04
N PHE A 301 22.41 38.33 15.77
CA PHE A 301 21.19 39.14 15.74
C PHE A 301 20.25 38.77 14.58
N ASN A 302 20.79 38.34 13.44
CA ASN A 302 20.01 37.89 12.29
C ASN A 302 19.72 36.38 12.29
N ALA A 303 20.19 35.62 13.28
CA ALA A 303 19.96 34.19 13.36
C ALA A 303 18.46 33.84 13.51
N PRO A 304 17.66 34.51 14.35
CA PRO A 304 16.22 34.20 14.46
C PRO A 304 15.45 34.31 13.13
N PRO A 305 15.53 35.39 12.33
CA PRO A 305 14.84 35.45 11.04
C PRO A 305 15.40 34.44 10.02
N LEU A 306 16.71 34.17 10.02
CA LEU A 306 17.30 33.15 9.15
C LEU A 306 16.83 31.73 9.50
N LEU A 307 16.69 31.41 10.79
CA LEU A 307 16.17 30.14 11.27
C LEU A 307 14.68 29.98 10.96
N LEU A 308 13.89 31.05 11.05
CA LEU A 308 12.49 31.04 10.62
C LEU A 308 12.39 30.79 9.12
N LEU A 309 13.18 31.50 8.30
CA LEU A 309 13.20 31.30 6.84
C LEU A 309 13.61 29.87 6.47
N TRP A 310 14.63 29.32 7.15
CA TRP A 310 15.05 27.94 6.98
C TRP A 310 13.97 26.94 7.43
N GLY A 311 13.31 27.21 8.56
CA GLY A 311 12.20 26.41 9.09
C GLY A 311 11.02 26.33 8.12
N PHE A 312 10.60 27.45 7.53
CA PHE A 312 9.54 27.47 6.50
C PHE A 312 9.98 26.82 5.18
N SER A 313 11.28 26.79 4.90
CA SER A 313 11.83 26.08 3.74
C SER A 313 11.82 24.55 3.92
N LEU A 314 11.68 24.05 5.16
CA LEU A 314 11.50 22.63 5.43
C LEU A 314 10.03 22.25 5.16
N ARG A 315 9.84 21.40 4.14
CA ARG A 315 8.52 20.98 3.63
C ARG A 315 7.70 20.13 4.62
N GLU A 316 8.27 19.76 5.76
CA GLU A 316 7.63 19.00 6.83
C GLU A 316 7.91 19.69 8.15
N MET A 317 6.85 20.02 8.91
CA MET A 317 7.01 20.56 10.25
C MET A 317 7.76 19.55 11.12
N PRO A 318 8.93 19.92 11.71
CA PRO A 318 9.63 19.03 12.60
C PRO A 318 8.74 18.72 13.80
N GLN A 319 8.36 17.45 13.96
CA GLN A 319 7.64 17.01 15.16
C GLN A 319 8.62 17.02 16.34
N PHE A 320 8.51 18.03 17.21
CA PHE A 320 9.27 18.12 18.46
C PHE A 320 8.68 17.17 19.50
N ALA A 321 8.90 15.87 19.31
CA ALA A 321 8.60 14.87 20.33
C ALA A 321 9.89 14.41 21.00
N LEU A 322 9.91 14.32 22.33
CA LEU A 322 11.03 13.69 23.02
C LEU A 322 11.25 12.28 22.46
N PRO A 323 12.47 11.93 22.04
CA PRO A 323 12.77 10.62 21.48
C PRO A 323 12.54 9.56 22.56
N ARG A 324 11.44 8.81 22.45
CA ARG A 324 11.22 7.65 23.33
C ARG A 324 12.25 6.58 22.96
N PRO A 325 12.98 6.02 23.94
CA PRO A 325 13.88 4.90 23.66
C PRO A 325 13.08 3.73 23.08
N PRO A 326 13.69 2.89 22.22
CA PRO A 326 12.99 1.79 21.58
C PRO A 326 12.45 0.82 22.63
N LYS A 327 11.12 0.60 22.63
CA LYS A 327 10.45 -0.31 23.56
C LYS A 327 10.95 -1.73 23.35
N ARG A 328 11.30 -2.43 24.44
CA ARG A 328 11.54 -3.88 24.42
C ARG A 328 10.22 -4.59 24.13
N LEU A 329 10.22 -5.45 23.12
CA LEU A 329 9.09 -6.28 22.75
C LEU A 329 9.32 -7.66 23.36
N THR A 330 8.48 -8.07 24.31
CA THR A 330 8.63 -9.34 25.04
C THR A 330 7.53 -10.35 24.73
N ALA A 331 6.56 -9.99 23.89
CA ALA A 331 5.49 -10.89 23.47
C ALA A 331 6.07 -12.10 22.71
N ALA A 332 5.49 -13.28 22.96
CA ALA A 332 5.88 -14.54 22.31
C ALA A 332 5.46 -14.59 20.83
N SER A 333 4.39 -13.89 20.47
CA SER A 333 3.83 -13.82 19.12
C SER A 333 3.34 -12.41 18.80
N TRP A 334 3.29 -12.07 17.51
CA TRP A 334 2.68 -10.82 17.04
C TRP A 334 1.16 -10.83 17.19
N TRP A 335 0.57 -11.99 16.97
CA TRP A 335 -0.87 -12.20 17.04
C TRP A 335 -1.24 -12.64 18.45
N PRO A 336 -2.33 -12.12 19.03
CA PRO A 336 -2.87 -12.62 20.28
C PRO A 336 -3.25 -14.08 20.06
N VAL A 337 -2.59 -14.96 20.80
CA VAL A 337 -3.05 -16.34 20.93
C VAL A 337 -4.35 -16.25 21.72
N ALA A 338 -5.46 -16.67 21.13
CA ALA A 338 -6.71 -16.78 21.87
C ALA A 338 -6.40 -17.61 23.13
N PRO A 339 -6.70 -17.10 24.34
CA PRO A 339 -6.45 -17.87 25.55
C PRO A 339 -7.19 -19.20 25.36
N ALA A 340 -6.44 -20.30 25.38
CA ALA A 340 -7.04 -21.62 25.35
C ALA A 340 -8.10 -21.63 26.44
N ALA A 341 -9.37 -21.75 26.03
CA ALA A 341 -10.48 -21.90 26.95
C ALA A 341 -10.03 -22.98 27.93
N SER A 342 -9.87 -22.60 29.19
CA SER A 342 -9.39 -23.51 30.23
C SER A 342 -10.23 -24.75 30.10
N ALA A 343 -9.58 -25.86 29.73
CA ALA A 343 -10.21 -27.16 29.69
C ALA A 343 -10.80 -27.35 31.09
N VAL A 344 -12.12 -27.18 31.18
CA VAL A 344 -12.90 -27.54 32.36
C VAL A 344 -12.65 -29.03 32.50
N MET A 345 -11.77 -29.39 33.44
CA MET A 345 -11.61 -30.77 33.84
C MET A 345 -13.02 -31.26 34.23
N PRO A 346 -13.55 -32.32 33.61
CA PRO A 346 -14.77 -32.94 34.11
C PRO A 346 -14.47 -33.45 35.52
N SER A 347 -15.08 -32.80 36.50
CA SER A 347 -15.10 -33.23 37.89
C SER A 347 -15.57 -34.68 37.91
N SER A 348 -14.71 -35.53 38.44
CA SER A 348 -14.92 -36.95 38.67
C SER A 348 -16.23 -37.16 39.44
N GLN A 349 -17.24 -37.74 38.80
CA GLN A 349 -18.38 -38.32 39.52
C GLN A 349 -17.89 -39.56 40.29
N PRO A 350 -18.17 -39.70 41.59
CA PRO A 350 -17.89 -40.93 42.30
C PRO A 350 -18.90 -42.02 41.89
N SER A 351 -18.37 -43.20 41.55
CA SER A 351 -19.13 -44.42 41.31
C SER A 351 -19.92 -44.86 42.55
N PRO A 352 -21.16 -45.35 42.43
CA PRO A 352 -21.87 -45.96 43.54
C PRO A 352 -21.30 -47.35 43.84
N ALA A 353 -20.88 -47.54 45.09
CA ALA A 353 -20.43 -48.82 45.62
C ALA A 353 -21.57 -49.84 45.62
N THR A 354 -21.30 -50.99 45.01
CA THR A 354 -22.09 -52.22 45.15
C THR A 354 -21.74 -52.86 46.49
N THR A 355 -22.72 -53.00 47.37
CA THR A 355 -22.68 -53.98 48.46
C THR A 355 -24.02 -54.68 48.51
N ALA A 356 -24.02 -55.93 48.05
CA ALA A 356 -25.04 -56.93 48.34
C ALA A 356 -24.98 -57.31 49.83
N THR A 357 -26.11 -57.71 50.43
CA THR A 357 -26.25 -58.85 51.37
C THR A 357 -27.57 -58.77 52.16
N THR A 358 -28.50 -59.72 51.90
CA THR A 358 -29.17 -60.62 52.87
C THR A 358 -30.63 -60.91 52.51
N ALA A 359 -30.94 -62.20 52.44
CA ALA A 359 -32.25 -62.81 52.24
C ALA A 359 -33.04 -63.02 53.56
N LEU A 360 -34.37 -63.07 53.49
CA LEU A 360 -35.24 -63.90 54.35
C LEU A 360 -36.68 -63.93 53.74
N VAL A 361 -37.10 -65.03 53.11
CA VAL A 361 -38.00 -66.11 53.59
C VAL A 361 -39.43 -65.68 53.95
N GLY A 362 -40.42 -66.36 53.34
CA GLY A 362 -41.77 -66.54 53.91
C GLY A 362 -42.93 -66.53 52.92
N GLN A 363 -43.19 -67.68 52.29
CA GLN A 363 -44.48 -68.07 51.66
C GLN A 363 -45.47 -68.61 52.73
N PRO A 364 -46.74 -68.97 52.44
CA PRO A 364 -47.41 -69.11 51.14
C PRO A 364 -48.53 -68.11 50.83
#